data_AF-A0A7C3PQC5-F1
#
_entry.id   AF-A0A7C3PQC5-F1
#
_cell.length_a   1.000
_cell.length_b   1.000
_cell.length_c   1.000
_cell.angle_alpha   90.00
_cell.angle_beta   90.00
_cell.angle_gamma   90.00
#
_symmetry.space_group_name_H-M   'P 1'
#
loop_
_entity.id
_entity.type
_entity.pdbx_description
1 polymer ?
#
loop_
_entity_poly.entity_id
_entity_poly.type
_entity_poly.pdbx_seq_one_letter_code
_entity_poly.pdbx_strand_id
1 'polypeptide(L)'
;MFNRSAQSMLSNVLPGFVAIAALGFTASVPQTASAASLTPVDLELSLLVDVSPSINGREYALQMEGYRDAFVNLSSRFGAGDFGSVAINFIQWAGPNSQQESIPWTLVNDQASALQFADAIDAVVRPPFFFSTAPGSAIQFALPLFSSNDYDGQRWVIDVSGDDPANSGATTRVARDNALAAGVSAINGLPILPVTFRSNLDVWYANNVQGGVGSFTLPAQGFEDFGRAVEQKLLLELTPPGTNGTVKPPAAVPEPTTILGIALAGSGLTYLKRRLRTV
;
A
#
# COMPACT_ATOMS: atom_id res chain seq x y z
N MET A 1 59.70 25.15 -62.04
CA MET A 1 60.73 25.18 -60.98
C MET A 1 60.44 24.01 -60.04
N PHE A 2 61.33 23.00 -60.00
CA PHE A 2 61.47 21.87 -59.04
C PHE A 2 60.18 21.14 -58.58
N ASN A 3 59.81 19.92 -58.95
CA ASN A 3 60.43 18.58 -59.06
C ASN A 3 61.00 17.95 -57.76
N ARG A 4 60.66 16.65 -57.60
CA ARG A 4 61.02 15.62 -56.60
C ARG A 4 60.09 15.60 -55.37
N SER A 5 59.56 14.50 -54.85
CA SER A 5 59.85 13.05 -54.84
C SER A 5 58.59 12.39 -54.20
N ALA A 6 58.26 11.10 -54.21
CA ALA A 6 58.94 9.85 -54.51
C ALA A 6 57.87 8.77 -54.75
N GLN A 7 58.33 7.69 -55.36
CA GLN A 7 57.62 6.49 -55.78
C GLN A 7 57.12 5.63 -54.60
N SER A 8 56.03 4.91 -54.80
CA SER A 8 55.99 3.45 -54.59
C SER A 8 54.78 2.84 -55.29
N MET A 9 55.05 1.88 -56.16
CA MET A 9 54.12 1.10 -56.97
C MET A 9 53.42 0.00 -56.15
N LEU A 10 52.53 -0.72 -56.86
CA LEU A 10 51.96 -2.06 -56.63
C LEU A 10 50.47 -2.03 -56.24
N SER A 11 49.54 -2.79 -56.82
CA SER A 11 49.41 -3.51 -58.09
C SER A 11 48.00 -4.13 -58.05
N ASN A 12 47.22 -3.93 -59.10
CA ASN A 12 46.19 -4.78 -59.71
C ASN A 12 45.25 -5.71 -58.90
N VAL A 13 44.07 -5.83 -59.53
CA VAL A 13 43.07 -6.92 -59.54
C VAL A 13 41.89 -6.78 -58.55
N LEU A 14 40.80 -6.18 -59.04
CA LEU A 14 39.45 -6.37 -58.50
C LEU A 14 38.75 -7.49 -59.29
N PRO A 15 38.43 -8.65 -58.71
CA PRO A 15 37.35 -9.48 -59.21
C PRO A 15 36.02 -8.99 -58.62
N GLY A 16 35.02 -8.86 -59.49
CA GLY A 16 33.67 -8.43 -59.12
C GLY A 16 33.02 -9.37 -58.11
N PHE A 17 32.43 -8.79 -57.07
CA PHE A 17 31.52 -9.50 -56.18
C PHE A 17 30.08 -9.10 -56.53
N VAL A 18 29.34 -10.07 -57.04
CA VAL A 18 27.88 -10.05 -57.15
C VAL A 18 27.33 -10.00 -55.72
N ALA A 19 26.72 -8.88 -55.34
CA ALA A 19 25.99 -8.76 -54.09
C ALA A 19 24.64 -9.48 -54.23
N ILE A 20 24.53 -10.68 -53.66
CA ILE A 20 23.24 -11.35 -53.45
C ILE A 20 22.60 -10.70 -52.21
N ALA A 21 21.61 -9.84 -52.42
CA ALA A 21 20.79 -9.29 -51.35
C ALA A 21 19.88 -10.39 -50.80
N ALA A 22 20.28 -11.01 -49.69
CA ALA A 22 19.41 -11.89 -48.92
C ALA A 22 18.43 -11.03 -48.10
N LEU A 23 17.17 -10.95 -48.56
CA LEU A 23 16.06 -10.40 -47.80
C LEU A 23 15.79 -11.32 -46.59
N GLY A 24 16.44 -11.01 -45.46
CA GLY A 24 16.15 -11.66 -44.18
C GLY A 24 14.78 -11.24 -43.68
N PHE A 25 13.81 -12.16 -43.73
CA PHE A 25 12.49 -11.98 -43.13
C PHE A 25 12.64 -12.17 -41.61
N THR A 26 12.81 -11.09 -40.85
CA THR A 26 12.74 -11.15 -39.39
C THR A 26 11.28 -11.35 -39.00
N ALA A 27 10.92 -12.59 -38.66
CA ALA A 27 9.64 -12.89 -38.05
C ALA A 27 9.63 -12.27 -36.64
N SER A 28 8.95 -11.14 -36.48
CA SER A 28 8.61 -10.57 -35.18
C SER A 28 7.62 -11.51 -34.50
N VAL A 29 8.11 -12.33 -33.56
CA VAL A 29 7.25 -13.10 -32.67
C VAL A 29 6.45 -12.09 -31.84
N PRO A 30 5.12 -12.07 -31.90
CA PRO A 30 4.33 -11.22 -31.02
C PRO A 30 4.55 -11.71 -29.60
N GLN A 31 5.32 -10.93 -28.83
CA GLN A 31 5.45 -11.13 -27.40
C GLN A 31 4.08 -10.78 -26.79
N THR A 32 3.28 -11.81 -26.55
CA THR A 32 2.06 -11.66 -25.76
C THR A 32 2.49 -11.14 -24.39
N ALA A 33 2.29 -9.86 -24.14
CA ALA A 33 2.43 -9.30 -22.81
C ALA A 33 1.49 -10.09 -21.90
N SER A 34 2.06 -10.92 -21.02
CA SER A 34 1.29 -11.51 -19.94
C SER A 34 0.72 -10.32 -19.16
N ALA A 35 -0.60 -10.20 -19.11
CA ALA A 35 -1.21 -9.26 -18.19
C ALA A 35 -0.66 -9.61 -16.80
N ALA A 36 0.11 -8.71 -16.20
CA ALA A 36 0.61 -8.92 -14.85
C ALA A 36 -0.60 -9.17 -13.96
N SER A 37 -0.68 -10.35 -13.37
CA SER A 37 -1.73 -10.66 -12.41
C SER A 37 -1.36 -9.91 -11.14
N LEU A 38 -2.31 -9.14 -10.60
CA LEU A 38 -2.18 -8.56 -9.28
C LEU A 38 -1.95 -9.68 -8.25
N THR A 39 -1.14 -9.39 -7.24
CA THR A 39 -0.83 -10.29 -6.13
C THR A 39 -1.98 -10.21 -5.11
N PRO A 40 -2.74 -11.30 -4.87
CA PRO A 40 -3.79 -11.28 -3.87
C PRO A 40 -3.20 -11.12 -2.47
N VAL A 41 -3.77 -10.23 -1.66
CA VAL A 41 -3.37 -10.00 -0.26
C VAL A 41 -4.61 -9.91 0.64
N ASP A 42 -4.47 -10.24 1.92
CA ASP A 42 -5.56 -10.13 2.90
C ASP A 42 -5.90 -8.67 3.22
N LEU A 43 -4.92 -7.79 3.09
CA LEU A 43 -5.01 -6.38 3.45
C LEU A 43 -4.04 -5.56 2.60
N GLU A 44 -4.54 -4.46 2.04
CA GLU A 44 -3.71 -3.32 1.66
C GLU A 44 -3.88 -2.24 2.75
N LEU A 45 -2.78 -1.89 3.42
CA LEU A 45 -2.73 -0.95 4.53
C LEU A 45 -1.92 0.29 4.15
N SER A 46 -2.55 1.46 4.15
CA SER A 46 -1.88 2.72 3.90
C SER A 46 -1.66 3.50 5.19
N LEU A 47 -0.39 3.65 5.60
CA LEU A 47 0.00 4.37 6.81
C LEU A 47 0.23 5.86 6.47
N LEU A 48 -0.68 6.73 6.92
CA LEU A 48 -0.60 8.18 6.77
C LEU A 48 -0.05 8.82 8.06
N VAL A 49 1.20 9.25 8.01
CA VAL A 49 1.96 9.77 9.16
C VAL A 49 2.13 11.28 9.08
N ASP A 50 1.52 12.00 10.01
CA ASP A 50 1.69 13.45 10.14
C ASP A 50 3.16 13.80 10.42
N VAL A 51 3.68 14.77 9.67
CA VAL A 51 5.00 15.37 9.88
C VAL A 51 4.93 16.90 9.84
N SER A 52 3.74 17.46 10.11
CA SER A 52 3.47 18.89 10.12
C SER A 52 4.28 19.64 11.18
N PRO A 53 4.35 20.98 11.12
CA PRO A 53 5.26 21.76 11.96
C PRO A 53 4.98 21.73 13.47
N SER A 54 3.81 21.25 13.92
CA SER A 54 3.53 20.99 15.34
C SER A 54 4.47 19.93 15.92
N ILE A 55 4.88 18.96 15.09
CA ILE A 55 5.72 17.83 15.46
C ILE A 55 7.20 18.22 15.39
N ASN A 56 7.85 18.35 16.55
CA ASN A 56 9.27 18.67 16.64
C ASN A 56 10.17 17.44 16.35
N GLY A 57 11.49 17.63 16.34
CA GLY A 57 12.44 16.57 16.01
C GLY A 57 12.41 15.37 16.95
N ARG A 58 12.16 15.57 18.24
CA ARG A 58 12.05 14.49 19.23
C ARG A 58 10.75 13.72 19.07
N GLU A 59 9.65 14.44 18.86
CA GLU A 59 8.32 13.84 18.64
C GLU A 59 8.30 13.01 17.37
N TYR A 60 8.89 13.54 16.28
CA TYR A 60 9.09 12.78 15.05
C TYR A 60 9.91 11.51 15.29
N ALA A 61 11.01 11.58 16.03
CA ALA A 61 11.83 10.40 16.33
C ALA A 61 11.02 9.33 17.08
N LEU A 62 10.28 9.72 18.13
CA LEU A 62 9.40 8.80 18.87
C LEU A 62 8.32 8.16 17.98
N GLN A 63 7.77 8.91 17.04
CA GLN A 63 6.77 8.41 16.10
C GLN A 63 7.38 7.35 15.15
N MET A 64 8.54 7.64 14.57
CA MET A 64 9.24 6.73 13.67
C MET A 64 9.75 5.47 14.38
N GLU A 65 10.32 5.63 15.58
CA GLU A 65 10.72 4.53 16.47
C GLU A 65 9.50 3.65 16.80
N GLY A 66 8.37 4.25 17.15
CA GLY A 66 7.13 3.52 17.45
C GLY A 66 6.64 2.68 16.27
N TYR A 67 6.64 3.22 15.06
CA TYR A 67 6.29 2.45 13.86
C TYR A 67 7.27 1.30 13.63
N ARG A 68 8.58 1.58 13.61
CA ARG A 68 9.64 0.56 13.45
C ARG A 68 9.46 -0.58 14.46
N ASP A 69 9.35 -0.24 15.74
CA ASP A 69 9.31 -1.22 16.82
C ASP A 69 8.01 -2.04 16.80
N ALA A 70 6.88 -1.45 16.40
CA ALA A 70 5.63 -2.19 16.20
C ALA A 70 5.79 -3.29 15.13
N PHE A 71 6.46 -3.01 14.02
CA PHE A 71 6.74 -4.02 13.00
C PHE A 71 7.69 -5.11 13.50
N VAL A 72 8.71 -4.75 14.28
CA VAL A 72 9.61 -5.72 14.92
C VAL A 72 8.85 -6.63 15.88
N ASN A 73 8.06 -6.06 16.79
CA ASN A 73 7.34 -6.79 17.84
C ASN A 73 6.24 -7.69 17.26
N LEU A 74 5.57 -7.23 16.21
CA LEU A 74 4.51 -7.99 15.52
C LEU A 74 5.03 -8.82 14.35
N SER A 75 6.34 -8.90 14.12
CA SER A 75 6.92 -9.61 12.96
C SER A 75 6.44 -11.07 12.84
N SER A 76 6.26 -11.76 13.97
CA SER A 76 5.72 -13.13 14.03
C SER A 76 4.22 -13.26 13.70
N ARG A 77 3.50 -12.14 13.56
CA ARG A 77 2.05 -12.10 13.25
C ARG A 77 1.78 -12.04 11.75
N PHE A 78 2.76 -11.65 10.94
CA PHE A 78 2.68 -11.69 9.49
C PHE A 78 2.78 -13.14 9.00
N GLY A 79 2.13 -13.46 7.87
CA GLY A 79 1.97 -14.85 7.41
C GLY A 79 0.65 -15.50 7.82
N ALA A 80 -0.19 -14.81 8.60
CA ALA A 80 -1.54 -15.24 8.96
C ALA A 80 -2.60 -14.61 8.05
N GLY A 81 -3.74 -15.28 7.85
CA GLY A 81 -4.82 -14.83 6.95
C GLY A 81 -5.20 -15.89 5.93
N ASP A 82 -6.06 -15.53 4.97
CA ASP A 82 -6.42 -16.42 3.86
C ASP A 82 -5.29 -16.50 2.83
N PHE A 83 -4.63 -15.36 2.58
CA PHE A 83 -3.46 -15.25 1.70
C PHE A 83 -2.14 -15.21 2.48
N GLY A 84 -2.18 -15.00 3.80
CA GLY A 84 -0.99 -14.90 4.65
C GLY A 84 -0.13 -13.68 4.33
N SER A 85 -0.69 -12.66 3.69
CA SER A 85 0.09 -11.54 3.17
C SER A 85 -0.66 -10.23 3.24
N VAL A 86 0.08 -9.17 3.50
CA VAL A 86 -0.43 -7.79 3.48
C VAL A 86 0.49 -6.94 2.61
N ALA A 87 -0.08 -5.98 1.89
CA ALA A 87 0.70 -4.94 1.22
C ALA A 87 0.61 -3.66 2.04
N ILE A 88 1.74 -2.99 2.24
CA ILE A 88 1.80 -1.80 3.09
C ILE A 88 2.55 -0.70 2.36
N ASN A 89 2.01 0.52 2.37
CA ASN A 89 2.77 1.71 2.03
C ASN A 89 2.82 2.69 3.21
N PHE A 90 3.80 3.58 3.16
CA PHE A 90 4.06 4.56 4.22
C PHE A 90 4.15 5.95 3.60
N ILE A 91 3.25 6.84 4.01
CA ILE A 91 3.10 8.18 3.46
C ILE A 91 3.30 9.19 4.58
N GLN A 92 4.21 10.12 4.37
CA GLN A 92 4.38 11.27 5.25
C GLN A 92 3.57 12.43 4.69
N TRP A 93 2.84 13.15 5.57
CA TRP A 93 1.96 14.24 5.15
C TRP A 93 1.99 15.44 6.10
N ALA A 94 1.62 16.62 5.59
CA ALA A 94 1.40 17.83 6.38
C ALA A 94 0.27 18.68 5.77
N GLY A 95 0.59 19.77 5.09
CA GLY A 95 -0.35 20.64 4.39
C GLY A 95 -0.96 20.06 3.10
N PRO A 96 -1.78 20.84 2.37
CA PRO A 96 -2.67 20.33 1.31
C PRO A 96 -1.98 19.72 0.08
N ASN A 97 -0.72 20.08 -0.16
CA ASN A 97 0.10 19.59 -1.27
C ASN A 97 1.43 18.98 -0.76
N SER A 98 1.46 18.61 0.53
CA SER A 98 2.64 18.13 1.23
C SER A 98 2.41 16.67 1.61
N GLN A 99 2.46 15.79 0.61
CA GLN A 99 2.34 14.35 0.76
C GLN A 99 3.50 13.69 0.01
N GLN A 100 4.09 12.67 0.60
CA GLN A 100 5.12 11.85 -0.03
C GLN A 100 4.92 10.40 0.38
N GLU A 101 4.78 9.51 -0.59
CA GLU A 101 4.91 8.07 -0.37
C GLU A 101 6.39 7.76 -0.15
N SER A 102 6.79 7.69 1.13
CA SER A 102 8.17 7.50 1.55
C SER A 102 8.60 6.03 1.48
N ILE A 103 7.65 5.10 1.62
CA ILE A 103 7.84 3.69 1.31
C ILE A 103 6.71 3.26 0.37
N PRO A 104 7.00 2.90 -0.90
CA PRO A 104 6.01 2.37 -1.82
C PRO A 104 5.38 1.08 -1.30
N TRP A 105 4.24 0.68 -1.88
CA TRP A 105 3.57 -0.59 -1.58
C TRP A 105 4.54 -1.78 -1.56
N THR A 106 4.72 -2.34 -0.37
CA THR A 106 5.66 -3.42 -0.08
C THR A 106 4.89 -4.62 0.46
N LEU A 107 5.16 -5.79 -0.09
CA LEU A 107 4.60 -7.05 0.39
C LEU A 107 5.25 -7.45 1.72
N VAL A 108 4.43 -7.69 2.73
CA VAL A 108 4.84 -8.22 4.03
C VAL A 108 4.04 -9.49 4.31
N ASN A 109 4.71 -10.64 4.31
CA ASN A 109 4.07 -11.94 4.35
C ASN A 109 4.75 -12.94 5.31
N ASP A 110 5.80 -12.52 6.00
CA ASP A 110 6.50 -13.30 7.00
C ASP A 110 7.30 -12.41 7.96
N GLN A 111 7.96 -13.02 8.93
CA GLN A 111 8.80 -12.32 9.89
C GLN A 111 9.97 -11.58 9.22
N ALA A 112 10.56 -12.13 8.17
CA ALA A 112 11.73 -11.53 7.52
C ALA A 112 11.35 -10.25 6.76
N SER A 113 10.28 -10.28 5.98
CA SER A 113 9.73 -9.12 5.27
C SER A 113 9.21 -8.05 6.24
N ALA A 114 8.65 -8.43 7.39
CA ALA A 114 8.25 -7.46 8.42
C ALA A 114 9.44 -6.71 9.02
N LEU A 115 10.55 -7.42 9.30
CA LEU A 115 11.80 -6.79 9.77
C LEU A 115 12.43 -5.90 8.68
N GLN A 116 12.38 -6.31 7.41
CA GLN A 116 12.83 -5.47 6.30
C GLN A 116 11.99 -4.19 6.15
N PHE A 117 10.68 -4.27 6.38
CA PHE A 117 9.82 -3.08 6.39
C PHE A 117 10.15 -2.17 7.58
N ALA A 118 10.46 -2.73 8.75
CA ALA A 118 10.94 -1.95 9.89
C ALA A 118 12.27 -1.23 9.60
N ASP A 119 13.23 -1.90 8.95
CA ASP A 119 14.49 -1.28 8.50
C ASP A 119 14.24 -0.17 7.47
N ALA A 120 13.26 -0.36 6.57
CA ALA A 120 12.87 0.67 5.62
C ALA A 120 12.29 1.91 6.31
N ILE A 121 11.48 1.75 7.37
CA ILE A 121 10.97 2.85 8.20
C ILE A 121 12.12 3.60 8.87
N ASP A 122 13.11 2.90 9.42
CA ASP A 122 14.28 3.50 10.06
C ASP A 122 15.11 4.34 9.07
N ALA A 123 15.11 3.96 7.79
CA ALA A 123 15.78 4.68 6.71
C ALA A 123 14.98 5.86 6.12
N VAL A 124 13.72 6.07 6.54
CA VAL A 124 12.88 7.15 6.01
C VAL A 124 13.41 8.52 6.43
N VAL A 125 13.58 9.41 5.45
CA VAL A 125 13.96 10.81 5.67
C VAL A 125 12.72 11.68 5.76
N ARG A 126 12.59 12.47 6.84
CA ARG A 126 11.50 13.44 7.01
C ARG A 126 11.51 14.45 5.85
N PRO A 127 10.43 14.56 5.06
CA PRO A 127 10.33 15.57 4.02
C PRO A 127 10.36 16.98 4.63
N PRO A 128 10.95 17.97 3.94
CA PRO A 128 11.00 19.35 4.41
C PRO A 128 9.64 20.03 4.20
N PHE A 129 8.59 19.50 4.82
CA PHE A 129 7.26 20.06 4.77
C PHE A 129 7.11 21.18 5.80
N PHE A 130 6.46 22.25 5.37
CA PHE A 130 6.21 23.42 6.18
C PHE A 130 4.73 23.77 6.10
N PHE A 131 4.25 24.41 7.16
CA PHE A 131 2.89 24.91 7.35
C PHE A 131 1.79 23.85 7.37
N SER A 132 0.80 24.09 8.23
CA SER A 132 -0.54 23.50 8.19
C SER A 132 -0.63 21.97 8.38
N THR A 133 -1.87 21.54 8.64
CA THR A 133 -2.26 20.17 8.96
C THR A 133 -3.50 19.86 8.11
N ALA A 134 -3.38 18.94 7.15
CA ALA A 134 -4.40 18.63 6.15
C ALA A 134 -4.63 17.12 5.98
N PRO A 135 -5.12 16.40 7.00
CA PRO A 135 -5.37 14.95 6.93
C PRO A 135 -6.38 14.59 5.82
N GLY A 136 -7.33 15.47 5.50
CA GLY A 136 -8.23 15.25 4.37
C GLY A 136 -7.51 15.19 3.02
N SER A 137 -6.50 16.04 2.81
CA SER A 137 -5.66 15.98 1.61
C SER A 137 -4.79 14.72 1.60
N ALA A 138 -4.30 14.26 2.75
CA ALA A 138 -3.56 13.01 2.86
C ALA A 138 -4.42 11.78 2.48
N ILE A 139 -5.68 11.71 2.95
CA ILE A 139 -6.62 10.65 2.55
C ILE A 139 -6.88 10.68 1.04
N GLN A 140 -7.05 11.87 0.44
CA GLN A 140 -7.24 12.00 -1.00
C GLN A 140 -6.01 11.58 -1.80
N PHE A 141 -4.80 11.84 -1.28
CA PHE A 141 -3.55 11.41 -1.89
C PHE A 141 -3.38 9.89 -1.87
N ALA A 142 -3.71 9.23 -0.76
CA ALA A 142 -3.59 7.77 -0.64
C ALA A 142 -4.60 7.01 -1.51
N LEU A 143 -5.82 7.52 -1.65
CA LEU A 143 -6.91 6.79 -2.32
C LEU A 143 -6.56 6.24 -3.71
N PRO A 144 -6.03 7.02 -4.68
CA PRO A 144 -5.69 6.46 -5.99
C PRO A 144 -4.60 5.39 -5.94
N LEU A 145 -3.74 5.38 -4.91
CA LEU A 145 -2.59 4.47 -4.81
C LEU A 145 -3.00 3.01 -4.61
N PHE A 146 -4.19 2.73 -4.04
CA PHE A 146 -4.74 1.38 -3.95
C PHE A 146 -5.02 0.77 -5.33
N SER A 147 -5.39 1.61 -6.30
CA SER A 147 -5.74 1.15 -7.65
C SER A 147 -4.57 1.15 -8.64
N SER A 148 -3.41 1.69 -8.24
CA SER A 148 -2.23 1.87 -9.09
C SER A 148 -1.01 1.09 -8.61
N ASN A 149 -1.24 0.04 -7.80
CA ASN A 149 -0.20 -0.86 -7.30
C ASN A 149 -0.36 -2.27 -7.89
N ASP A 150 0.51 -3.19 -7.47
CA ASP A 150 0.56 -4.56 -7.97
C ASP A 150 -0.24 -5.57 -7.12
N TYR A 151 -1.15 -5.12 -6.27
CA TYR A 151 -1.87 -5.94 -5.28
C TYR A 151 -3.40 -5.91 -5.50
N ASP A 152 -4.09 -6.99 -5.13
CA ASP A 152 -5.57 -7.07 -5.09
C ASP A 152 -5.98 -7.49 -3.68
N GLY A 153 -6.13 -6.51 -2.80
CA GLY A 153 -6.47 -6.70 -1.40
C GLY A 153 -7.93 -7.05 -1.17
N GLN A 154 -8.19 -8.01 -0.28
CA GLN A 154 -9.55 -8.27 0.19
C GLN A 154 -10.15 -7.06 0.93
N ARG A 155 -9.28 -6.26 1.56
CA ARG A 155 -9.62 -5.04 2.29
C ARG A 155 -8.60 -3.96 1.98
N TRP A 156 -9.10 -2.74 1.80
CA TRP A 156 -8.31 -1.52 1.74
C TRP A 156 -8.52 -0.74 3.03
N VAL A 157 -7.44 -0.41 3.73
CA VAL A 157 -7.48 0.34 4.98
C VAL A 157 -6.54 1.52 4.93
N ILE A 158 -7.04 2.68 5.34
CA ILE A 158 -6.21 3.88 5.55
C ILE A 158 -6.07 4.09 7.06
N ASP A 159 -4.84 4.22 7.53
CA ASP A 159 -4.50 4.59 8.89
C ASP A 159 -4.01 6.03 8.92
N VAL A 160 -4.62 6.90 9.73
CA VAL A 160 -4.18 8.29 9.90
C VAL A 160 -3.69 8.53 11.32
N SER A 161 -2.42 8.88 11.47
CA SER A 161 -1.85 9.39 12.73
C SER A 161 -1.48 10.87 12.64
N GLY A 162 -1.63 11.60 13.74
CA GLY A 162 -1.27 13.02 13.85
C GLY A 162 -1.69 13.67 15.17
N ASP A 163 -1.18 14.87 15.43
CA ASP A 163 -1.30 15.56 16.72
C ASP A 163 -2.24 16.77 16.73
N ASP A 164 -2.81 17.13 15.57
CA ASP A 164 -3.72 18.27 15.42
C ASP A 164 -4.94 17.99 14.53
N PRO A 165 -6.05 18.74 14.71
CA PRO A 165 -7.15 18.78 13.75
C PRO A 165 -6.72 19.41 12.42
N ALA A 166 -7.51 19.17 11.36
CA ALA A 166 -7.30 19.88 10.10
C ALA A 166 -7.46 21.40 10.27
N ASN A 167 -6.48 22.15 9.79
CA ASN A 167 -6.50 23.62 9.72
C ASN A 167 -6.40 24.15 8.28
N SER A 168 -6.28 23.25 7.30
CA SER A 168 -6.21 23.57 5.87
C SER A 168 -6.61 22.37 5.01
N GLY A 169 -6.65 22.58 3.69
CA GLY A 169 -6.80 21.50 2.70
C GLY A 169 -8.22 21.00 2.55
N ALA A 170 -8.35 19.77 2.05
CA ALA A 170 -9.66 19.16 1.84
C ALA A 170 -10.36 18.90 3.18
N THR A 171 -11.69 19.04 3.21
CA THR A 171 -12.50 18.69 4.38
C THR A 171 -12.31 17.21 4.71
N THR A 172 -11.69 16.91 5.85
CA THR A 172 -11.33 15.55 6.27
C THR A 172 -12.51 14.59 6.23
N ARG A 173 -13.67 15.01 6.76
CA ARG A 173 -14.90 14.21 6.73
C ARG A 173 -15.34 13.84 5.32
N VAL A 174 -15.26 14.80 4.38
CA VAL A 174 -15.64 14.57 2.97
C VAL A 174 -14.63 13.65 2.28
N ALA A 175 -13.34 13.85 2.53
CA ALA A 175 -12.29 12.97 2.00
C ALA A 175 -12.47 11.53 2.48
N ARG A 176 -12.75 11.34 3.78
CA ARG A 176 -13.10 10.05 4.37
C ARG A 176 -14.29 9.42 3.67
N ASP A 177 -15.41 10.14 3.59
CA ASP A 177 -16.65 9.60 2.99
C ASP A 177 -16.45 9.22 1.52
N ASN A 178 -15.67 10.01 0.76
CA ASN A 178 -15.31 9.70 -0.63
C ASN A 178 -14.44 8.45 -0.75
N ALA A 179 -13.45 8.27 0.13
CA ALA A 179 -12.61 7.08 0.14
C ALA A 179 -13.42 5.81 0.44
N LEU A 180 -14.35 5.87 1.40
CA LEU A 180 -15.27 4.76 1.68
C LEU A 180 -16.17 4.45 0.48
N ALA A 181 -16.73 5.48 -0.16
CA ALA A 181 -17.53 5.31 -1.36
C ALA A 181 -16.75 4.70 -2.55
N ALA A 182 -15.43 4.90 -2.58
CA ALA A 182 -14.54 4.35 -3.59
C ALA A 182 -14.06 2.91 -3.30
N GLY A 183 -14.44 2.32 -2.16
CA GLY A 183 -14.14 0.92 -1.83
C GLY A 183 -13.16 0.73 -0.68
N VAL A 184 -12.63 1.81 -0.07
CA VAL A 184 -11.87 1.69 1.18
C VAL A 184 -12.79 1.11 2.26
N SER A 185 -12.37 0.01 2.88
CA SER A 185 -13.18 -0.76 3.83
C SER A 185 -13.28 -0.06 5.19
N ALA A 186 -12.16 0.53 5.65
CA ALA A 186 -12.07 1.23 6.91
C ALA A 186 -11.02 2.34 6.84
N ILE A 187 -11.26 3.41 7.60
CA ILE A 187 -10.32 4.50 7.83
C ILE A 187 -10.19 4.63 9.34
N ASN A 188 -8.99 4.39 9.84
CA ASN A 188 -8.69 4.33 11.27
C ASN A 188 -7.95 5.59 11.71
N GLY A 189 -8.14 5.96 12.98
CA GLY A 189 -7.49 7.12 13.59
C GLY A 189 -6.52 6.75 14.70
N LEU A 190 -5.35 7.39 14.71
CA LEU A 190 -4.36 7.35 15.79
C LEU A 190 -4.01 8.78 16.23
N PRO A 191 -4.94 9.48 16.92
CA PRO A 191 -4.66 10.83 17.42
C PRO A 191 -3.61 10.77 18.52
N ILE A 192 -2.60 11.62 18.41
CA ILE A 192 -1.55 11.79 19.42
C ILE A 192 -1.99 12.93 20.33
N LEU A 193 -2.55 12.58 21.50
CA LEU A 193 -3.12 13.57 22.40
C LEU A 193 -2.00 14.38 23.05
N PRO A 194 -2.04 15.72 23.02
CA PRO A 194 -1.11 16.52 23.79
C PRO A 194 -1.27 16.16 25.27
N VAL A 195 -0.16 16.18 26.02
CA VAL A 195 -0.09 15.87 27.46
C VAL A 195 -1.00 16.74 28.34
N THR A 196 -1.61 17.79 27.77
CA THR A 196 -2.62 18.60 28.45
C THR A 196 -3.99 17.91 28.44
N PHE A 197 -4.61 17.78 29.62
CA PHE A 197 -5.86 17.05 29.90
C PHE A 197 -7.15 17.55 29.17
N ARG A 198 -7.05 18.38 28.13
CA ARG A 198 -8.21 18.98 27.43
C ARG A 198 -8.15 18.87 25.90
N SER A 199 -7.48 17.87 25.36
CA SER A 199 -7.57 17.57 23.94
C SER A 199 -8.88 16.85 23.62
N ASN A 200 -9.74 17.44 22.78
CA ASN A 200 -10.87 16.75 22.14
C ASN A 200 -10.45 16.17 20.77
N LEU A 201 -9.15 15.92 20.57
CA LEU A 201 -8.64 15.46 19.29
C LEU A 201 -9.13 14.05 18.96
N ASP A 202 -9.25 13.19 19.95
CA ASP A 202 -9.88 11.87 19.84
C ASP A 202 -11.32 11.97 19.32
N VAL A 203 -12.12 12.89 19.89
CA VAL A 203 -13.48 13.18 19.43
C VAL A 203 -13.46 13.75 18.00
N TRP A 204 -12.48 14.59 17.67
CA TRP A 204 -12.35 15.12 16.32
C TRP A 204 -12.00 14.01 15.31
N TYR A 205 -11.06 13.12 15.63
CA TYR A 205 -10.68 11.97 14.82
C TYR A 205 -11.87 11.02 14.62
N ALA A 206 -12.60 10.69 15.70
CA ALA A 206 -13.80 9.86 15.61
C ALA A 206 -14.86 10.44 14.66
N ASN A 207 -15.02 11.78 14.64
CA ASN A 207 -16.03 12.45 13.81
C ASN A 207 -15.58 12.71 12.36
N ASN A 208 -14.27 12.87 12.12
CA ASN A 208 -13.76 13.38 10.85
C ASN A 208 -12.85 12.39 10.10
N VAL A 209 -12.16 11.49 10.80
CA VAL A 209 -11.21 10.52 10.24
C VAL A 209 -11.82 9.12 10.25
N GLN A 210 -12.30 8.66 11.41
CA GLN A 210 -12.84 7.31 11.54
C GLN A 210 -14.07 7.12 10.66
N GLY A 211 -14.09 6.01 9.92
CA GLY A 211 -15.26 5.57 9.15
C GLY A 211 -15.07 4.23 8.47
N GLY A 212 -16.17 3.60 8.08
CA GLY A 212 -16.16 2.24 7.50
C GLY A 212 -16.37 1.14 8.55
N VAL A 213 -16.62 -0.07 8.07
CA VAL A 213 -17.00 -1.22 8.93
C VAL A 213 -15.77 -1.72 9.69
N GLY A 214 -15.89 -1.84 11.01
CA GLY A 214 -14.78 -2.27 11.86
C GLY A 214 -13.70 -1.20 12.06
N SER A 215 -13.94 0.04 11.61
CA SER A 215 -13.04 1.16 11.85
C SER A 215 -13.03 1.60 13.31
N PHE A 216 -11.90 2.15 13.75
CA PHE A 216 -11.72 2.60 15.13
C PHE A 216 -10.81 3.83 15.22
N THR A 217 -10.92 4.53 16.35
CA THR A 217 -9.95 5.55 16.79
C THR A 217 -9.26 5.04 18.04
N LEU A 218 -7.93 4.96 18.03
CA LEU A 218 -7.12 4.53 19.17
C LEU A 218 -6.16 5.64 19.56
N PRO A 219 -6.44 6.43 20.61
CA PRO A 219 -5.58 7.54 21.00
C PRO A 219 -4.25 7.10 21.63
N ALA A 220 -3.19 7.85 21.35
CA ALA A 220 -1.92 7.82 22.08
C ALA A 220 -1.88 8.98 23.10
N GLN A 221 -1.45 8.71 24.33
CA GLN A 221 -1.29 9.72 25.37
C GLN A 221 0.08 10.40 25.29
N GLY A 222 0.23 11.31 24.34
CA GLY A 222 1.50 11.94 23.99
C GLY A 222 2.39 11.04 23.12
N PHE A 223 3.51 11.60 22.65
CA PHE A 223 4.44 10.89 21.78
C PHE A 223 5.19 9.77 22.50
N GLU A 224 5.39 9.86 23.81
CA GLU A 224 5.97 8.79 24.63
C GLU A 224 5.12 7.51 24.65
N ASP A 225 3.79 7.64 24.49
CA ASP A 225 2.85 6.51 24.45
C ASP A 225 2.59 6.02 23.02
N PHE A 226 3.15 6.69 22.01
CA PHE A 226 2.88 6.42 20.60
C PHE A 226 3.23 4.98 20.21
N GLY A 227 4.40 4.48 20.62
CA GLY A 227 4.85 3.11 20.30
C GLY A 227 3.85 2.03 20.76
N ARG A 228 3.32 2.14 21.98
CA ARG A 228 2.28 1.23 22.49
C ARG A 228 1.00 1.33 21.65
N ALA A 229 0.58 2.55 21.35
CA ALA A 229 -0.67 2.79 20.62
C ALA A 229 -0.60 2.28 19.17
N VAL A 230 0.50 2.53 18.45
CA VAL A 230 0.69 2.07 17.08
C VAL A 230 0.85 0.55 16.98
N GLU A 231 1.52 -0.10 17.94
CA GLU A 231 1.58 -1.56 18.01
C GLU A 231 0.19 -2.18 18.19
N GLN A 232 -0.58 -1.68 19.18
CA GLN A 232 -1.95 -2.16 19.41
C GLN A 232 -2.84 -1.92 18.18
N LYS A 233 -2.67 -0.78 17.52
CA LYS A 233 -3.39 -0.44 16.30
C LYS A 233 -3.09 -1.38 15.15
N LEU A 234 -1.80 -1.62 14.85
CA LEU A 234 -1.37 -2.54 13.79
C LEU A 234 -1.88 -3.96 14.06
N LEU A 235 -1.86 -4.42 15.32
CA LEU A 235 -2.42 -5.71 15.70
C LEU A 235 -3.93 -5.82 15.39
N LEU A 236 -4.71 -4.76 15.62
CA LEU A 236 -6.14 -4.73 15.30
C LEU A 236 -6.39 -4.78 13.78
N GLU A 237 -5.51 -4.18 12.97
CA GLU A 237 -5.66 -4.11 11.51
C GLU A 237 -5.30 -5.42 10.81
N LEU A 238 -4.26 -6.08 11.31
CA LEU A 238 -3.85 -7.42 10.88
C LEU A 238 -4.86 -8.50 11.26
N THR A 239 -5.76 -8.20 12.20
CA THR A 239 -6.80 -9.13 12.64
C THR A 239 -8.07 -8.96 11.79
N PRO A 240 -8.56 -10.01 11.10
CA PRO A 240 -9.77 -9.90 10.29
C PRO A 240 -11.01 -9.57 11.15
N PRO A 241 -11.94 -8.72 10.67
CA PRO A 241 -13.21 -8.46 11.36
C PRO A 241 -14.00 -9.77 11.59
N GLY A 242 -14.31 -10.10 12.85
CA GLY A 242 -15.12 -11.27 13.22
C GLY A 242 -14.36 -12.47 13.81
N THR A 243 -13.03 -12.39 13.97
CA THR A 243 -12.22 -13.44 14.60
C THR A 243 -12.15 -13.37 16.13
N ASN A 244 -12.86 -12.42 16.77
CA ASN A 244 -13.13 -12.45 18.21
C ASN A 244 -14.07 -13.63 18.54
N GLY A 245 -13.52 -14.85 18.60
CA GLY A 245 -14.18 -16.01 19.21
C GLY A 245 -14.75 -17.07 18.28
N THR A 246 -14.45 -17.08 16.98
CA THR A 246 -14.84 -18.21 16.10
C THR A 246 -13.64 -19.14 15.87
N VAL A 247 -13.61 -20.23 16.62
CA VAL A 247 -12.85 -21.44 16.24
C VAL A 247 -13.35 -21.84 14.86
N LYS A 248 -12.48 -21.75 13.84
CA LYS A 248 -12.71 -22.38 12.54
C LYS A 248 -13.04 -23.85 12.81
N PRO A 249 -14.26 -24.35 12.49
CA PRO A 249 -14.51 -25.78 12.58
C PRO A 249 -13.46 -26.49 11.72
N PRO A 250 -12.88 -27.62 12.19
CA PRO A 250 -11.94 -28.36 11.36
C PRO A 250 -12.59 -28.63 10.00
N ALA A 251 -11.79 -28.48 8.94
CA ALA A 251 -12.23 -28.66 7.57
C ALA A 251 -13.10 -29.92 7.47
N ALA A 252 -14.32 -29.78 6.94
CA ALA A 252 -15.22 -30.90 6.78
C ALA A 252 -14.48 -32.01 6.02
N VAL A 253 -14.36 -33.16 6.67
CA VAL A 253 -13.89 -34.39 6.03
C VAL A 253 -14.81 -34.64 4.84
N PRO A 254 -14.29 -34.81 3.61
CA PRO A 254 -15.14 -35.15 2.47
C PRO A 254 -15.80 -36.50 2.76
N GLU A 255 -17.12 -36.50 2.96
CA GLU A 255 -17.91 -37.73 3.02
C GLU A 255 -17.71 -38.51 1.70
N PRO A 256 -17.51 -39.85 1.76
CA PRO A 256 -17.39 -40.65 0.56
C PRO A 256 -18.68 -40.57 -0.25
N THR A 257 -18.61 -40.03 -1.45
CA THR A 257 -19.74 -39.88 -2.37
C THR A 257 -20.36 -41.24 -2.66
N THR A 258 -21.51 -41.51 -2.04
CA THR A 258 -22.40 -42.59 -2.45
C THR A 258 -23.08 -42.17 -3.75
N ILE A 259 -22.77 -42.90 -4.82
CA ILE A 259 -23.44 -42.77 -6.12
C ILE A 259 -24.89 -43.25 -5.96
N LEU A 260 -25.87 -42.36 -6.21
CA LEU A 260 -27.21 -42.76 -6.65
C LEU A 260 -27.83 -41.66 -7.53
N GLY A 261 -28.38 -42.08 -8.68
CA GLY A 261 -28.63 -41.21 -9.83
C GLY A 261 -29.98 -40.49 -9.93
N ILE A 262 -29.97 -39.53 -10.87
CA ILE A 262 -31.05 -39.01 -11.74
C ILE A 262 -32.41 -38.68 -11.12
N ALA A 263 -32.76 -37.37 -11.09
CA ALA A 263 -33.80 -36.76 -11.94
C ALA A 263 -34.12 -35.28 -11.59
N LEU A 264 -33.89 -34.42 -12.60
CA LEU A 264 -34.67 -33.25 -13.07
C LEU A 264 -35.28 -32.17 -12.13
N ALA A 265 -34.97 -30.94 -12.54
CA ALA A 265 -35.81 -29.74 -12.66
C ALA A 265 -35.75 -28.64 -11.57
N GLY A 266 -35.24 -27.47 -11.98
CA GLY A 266 -36.00 -26.23 -11.85
C GLY A 266 -35.48 -25.14 -10.89
N SER A 267 -34.99 -24.06 -11.51
CA SER A 267 -35.15 -22.63 -11.14
C SER A 267 -34.38 -21.99 -9.97
N GLY A 268 -33.48 -21.04 -10.35
CA GLY A 268 -33.23 -19.73 -9.71
C GLY A 268 -32.41 -19.73 -8.42
N LEU A 269 -31.45 -18.85 -8.14
CA LEU A 269 -31.03 -17.53 -8.65
C LEU A 269 -29.53 -17.43 -8.31
N THR A 270 -28.65 -17.18 -9.28
CA THR A 270 -27.25 -16.81 -9.02
C THR A 270 -27.07 -15.32 -9.25
N TYR A 271 -26.63 -14.64 -8.19
CA TYR A 271 -26.31 -13.22 -8.17
C TYR A 271 -24.91 -13.02 -8.78
N LEU A 272 -24.82 -12.56 -10.02
CA LEU A 272 -23.55 -12.34 -10.71
C LEU A 272 -23.06 -10.89 -10.52
N LYS A 273 -21.95 -10.74 -9.78
CA LYS A 273 -21.16 -9.49 -9.73
C LYS A 273 -20.48 -9.26 -11.07
N ARG A 274 -20.70 -8.08 -11.64
CA ARG A 274 -20.10 -7.56 -12.88
C ARG A 274 -18.76 -6.89 -12.57
N ARG A 275 -17.63 -7.50 -12.92
CA ARG A 275 -16.37 -6.77 -13.24
C ARG A 275 -16.29 -6.69 -14.76
N LEU A 276 -16.55 -5.51 -15.32
CA LEU A 276 -16.38 -5.23 -16.74
C LEU A 276 -14.88 -5.12 -17.05
N ARG A 277 -14.42 -5.94 -18.00
CA ARG A 277 -13.26 -5.63 -18.84
C ARG A 277 -13.77 -4.90 -20.08
N THR A 278 -13.08 -3.85 -20.51
CA THR A 278 -13.23 -3.25 -21.84
C THR A 278 -11.80 -2.95 -22.29
N VAL A 279 -11.27 -3.83 -23.16
CA VAL A 279 -10.94 -3.61 -24.59
C VAL A 279 -9.87 -2.55 -24.77
#